data_AF-A0A9E4NM69-F1
#
_entry.id   AF-A0A9E4NM69-F1
#
_cell.length_a   1.000
_cell.length_b   1.000
_cell.length_c   1.000
_cell.angle_alpha   90.00
_cell.angle_beta   90.00
_cell.angle_gamma   90.00
#
_symmetry.space_group_name_H-M   'P 1'
#
loop_
_entity.id
_entity.type
_entity.pdbx_description
1 polymer ?
#
loop_
_entity_poly.entity_id
_entity_poly.type
_entity_poly.pdbx_seq_one_letter_code
_entity_poly.pdbx_strand_id
1 'polypeptide(L)'
;MISVTDRNRKPNTQTAMRQLIDQVRNEIPFGLPDEALCGDSCKGCSSKLLIYLETELDGWEAKLANGAIPSFGDLSRLAAKSKKIAQALYQNGLLERSPIS
;
A
#
# COMPACT_ATOMS: atom_id res chain seq x y z
N MET A 1 3.50 8.40 27.89
CA MET A 1 3.66 6.94 27.92
C MET A 1 3.25 6.39 26.57
N ILE A 2 4.19 6.06 25.68
CA ILE A 2 3.89 5.32 24.45
C ILE A 2 4.65 4.00 24.59
N SER A 3 3.90 2.94 24.82
CA SER A 3 4.43 1.59 25.04
C SER A 3 5.14 1.11 23.78
N VAL A 4 6.44 0.86 23.92
CA VAL A 4 7.25 0.14 22.93
C VAL A 4 6.69 -1.27 22.83
N THR A 5 6.04 -1.61 21.72
CA THR A 5 5.66 -2.99 21.43
C THR A 5 6.91 -3.80 21.14
N ASP A 6 7.13 -4.82 21.97
CA ASP A 6 8.13 -5.87 21.83
C ASP A 6 8.19 -6.41 20.39
N ARG A 7 9.36 -6.33 19.75
CA ARG A 7 9.59 -6.73 18.34
C ARG A 7 9.46 -8.25 18.10
N ASN A 8 9.23 -9.06 19.14
CA ASN A 8 9.24 -10.52 19.06
C ASN A 8 7.83 -11.15 19.10
N ARG A 9 6.78 -10.39 19.44
CA ARG A 9 5.40 -10.89 19.38
C ARG A 9 4.77 -10.59 18.01
N LYS A 10 4.35 -11.64 17.31
CA LYS A 10 3.60 -11.47 16.04
C LYS A 10 2.35 -10.60 16.30
N PRO A 11 2.13 -9.54 15.50
CA PRO A 11 0.98 -8.67 15.66
C PRO A 11 -0.32 -9.44 15.39
N ASN A 12 -1.41 -9.02 16.04
CA ASN A 12 -2.74 -9.48 15.66
C ASN A 12 -3.11 -8.92 14.27
N THR A 13 -4.17 -9.44 13.65
CA THR A 13 -4.52 -9.08 12.26
C THR A 13 -4.92 -7.61 12.09
N GLN A 14 -5.53 -6.98 13.10
CA GLN A 14 -5.83 -5.54 13.06
C GLN A 14 -4.55 -4.71 13.04
N THR A 15 -3.61 -5.02 13.95
CA THR A 15 -2.30 -4.34 13.99
C THR A 15 -1.52 -4.58 12.70
N ALA A 16 -1.52 -5.82 12.18
CA ALA A 16 -0.87 -6.15 10.93
C ALA A 16 -1.48 -5.39 9.73
N MET A 17 -2.80 -5.18 9.72
CA MET A 17 -3.46 -4.45 8.64
C MET A 17 -3.09 -2.96 8.68
N ARG A 18 -3.07 -2.35 9.88
CA ARG A 18 -2.61 -0.96 10.04
C ARG A 18 -1.16 -0.80 9.58
N GLN A 19 -0.26 -1.68 10.03
CA GLN A 19 1.14 -1.68 9.62
C GLN A 19 1.31 -1.86 8.11
N LEU A 20 0.51 -2.72 7.48
CA LEU A 20 0.51 -2.91 6.03
C LEU A 20 0.07 -1.64 5.30
N ILE A 21 -1.01 -0.98 5.75
CA ILE A 21 -1.48 0.29 5.18
C ILE A 21 -0.40 1.36 5.32
N ASP A 22 0.17 1.53 6.51
CA ASP A 22 1.26 2.48 6.78
C ASP A 22 2.46 2.21 5.86
N GLN A 23 2.86 0.95 5.72
CA GLN A 23 3.95 0.57 4.82
C GLN A 23 3.64 0.97 3.36
N VAL A 24 2.45 0.65 2.86
CA VAL A 24 2.06 0.98 1.49
C VAL A 24 2.01 2.49 1.27
N ARG A 25 1.48 3.26 2.23
CA ARG A 25 1.46 4.74 2.15
C ARG A 25 2.86 5.35 2.14
N ASN A 26 3.84 4.72 2.78
CA ASN A 26 5.23 5.18 2.79
C ASN A 26 6.00 4.78 1.53
N GLU A 27 5.67 3.65 0.91
CA GLU A 27 6.38 3.14 -0.28
C GLU A 27 5.81 3.66 -1.60
N ILE A 28 4.52 3.95 -1.68
CA ILE A 28 3.83 4.32 -2.93
C ILE A 28 3.69 5.85 -3.04
N PRO A 29 4.05 6.46 -4.18
CA PRO A 29 4.12 7.91 -4.32
C PRO A 29 2.76 8.49 -4.75
N PHE A 30 1.77 8.42 -3.86
CA PHE A 30 0.40 8.90 -4.13
C PHE A 30 0.33 10.39 -4.50
N GLY A 31 1.30 11.20 -4.05
CA GLY A 31 1.32 12.65 -4.27
C GLY A 31 2.00 13.12 -5.57
N LEU A 32 2.30 12.23 -6.52
CA LEU A 32 2.87 12.65 -7.81
C LEU A 32 1.86 13.47 -8.63
N PRO A 33 2.29 14.54 -9.30
CA PRO A 33 1.42 15.32 -10.18
C PRO A 33 1.03 14.52 -11.43
N ASP A 34 -0.14 14.81 -12.00
CA ASP A 34 -0.69 14.08 -13.15
C ASP A 34 0.25 14.06 -14.36
N GLU A 35 1.00 15.15 -14.57
CA GLU A 35 1.99 15.26 -15.66
C GLU A 35 3.15 14.28 -15.48
N ALA A 36 3.51 13.94 -14.24
CA ALA A 36 4.53 12.94 -13.94
C ALA A 36 4.00 11.50 -14.05
N LEU A 37 2.69 11.29 -13.85
CA LEU A 37 2.04 9.98 -13.87
C LEU A 37 1.77 9.47 -15.30
N CYS A 38 1.64 10.38 -16.26
CA CYS A 38 1.39 10.09 -17.67
C CYS A 38 2.68 10.26 -18.50
N GLY A 39 2.92 9.33 -19.42
CA GLY A 39 4.01 9.41 -20.39
C GLY A 39 3.59 8.80 -21.73
N ASP A 40 4.43 8.94 -22.75
CA ASP A 40 4.10 8.59 -24.15
C ASP A 40 3.78 7.10 -24.38
N SER A 41 4.17 6.20 -23.46
CA SER A 41 3.85 4.77 -23.52
C SER A 41 3.57 4.16 -22.14
N CYS A 42 2.36 4.36 -21.62
CA CYS A 42 1.97 3.71 -20.36
C CYS A 42 1.57 2.24 -20.57
N LYS A 43 2.22 1.29 -19.88
CA LYS A 43 1.73 -0.10 -19.78
C LYS A 43 0.61 -0.18 -18.72
N GLY A 44 -0.49 0.51 -18.99
CA GLY A 44 -1.58 0.77 -18.04
C GLY A 44 -1.44 2.14 -17.35
N CYS A 45 -2.56 2.78 -17.05
CA CYS A 45 -2.60 4.13 -16.48
C CYS A 45 -2.25 4.12 -14.98
N SER A 46 -1.07 4.64 -14.63
CA SER A 46 -0.58 4.74 -13.24
C SER A 46 -1.52 5.52 -12.33
N SER A 47 -2.09 6.63 -12.81
CA SER A 47 -3.04 7.46 -12.05
C SER A 47 -4.25 6.64 -11.58
N LYS A 48 -4.89 5.87 -12.48
CA LYS A 48 -6.02 5.00 -12.10
C LYS A 48 -5.64 3.93 -11.09
N LEU A 49 -4.43 3.37 -11.20
CA LEU A 49 -3.96 2.37 -10.24
C LEU A 49 -3.72 2.98 -8.85
N LEU A 50 -3.17 4.20 -8.79
CA LEU A 50 -2.97 4.95 -7.55
C LEU A 50 -4.31 5.28 -6.88
N ILE A 51 -5.26 5.84 -7.62
CA ILE A 51 -6.62 6.15 -7.12
C ILE A 51 -7.31 4.89 -6.57
N TYR A 52 -7.21 3.78 -7.30
CA TYR A 52 -7.78 2.51 -6.85
C TYR A 52 -7.13 2.01 -5.57
N LEU A 53 -5.80 2.09 -5.47
CA LEU A 53 -5.09 1.67 -4.25
C LEU A 53 -5.43 2.57 -3.06
N GLU A 54 -5.46 3.89 -3.26
CA GLU A 54 -5.85 4.85 -2.23
C GLU A 54 -7.25 4.55 -1.68
N THR A 55 -8.21 4.30 -2.58
CA THR A 55 -9.59 3.91 -2.20
C THR A 55 -9.61 2.63 -1.36
N GLU A 56 -8.78 1.63 -1.71
CA GLU A 56 -8.70 0.38 -0.93
C GLU A 56 -8.11 0.62 0.47
N LEU A 57 -7.09 1.49 0.59
CA LEU A 57 -6.48 1.85 1.88
C LEU A 57 -7.45 2.61 2.77
N ASP A 58 -8.07 3.67 2.24
CA ASP A 58 -9.09 4.47 2.95
C ASP A 58 -10.26 3.58 3.42
N GLY A 59 -10.71 2.66 2.56
CA GLY A 59 -11.76 1.71 2.87
C GLY A 59 -11.39 0.76 4.02
N TRP A 60 -10.13 0.33 4.10
CA TRP A 60 -9.65 -0.48 5.24
C TRP A 60 -9.47 0.34 6.50
N GLU A 61 -8.92 1.55 6.43
CA GLU A 61 -8.79 2.45 7.57
C GLU A 61 -10.15 2.74 8.20
N ALA A 62 -11.17 3.03 7.38
CA ALA A 62 -12.54 3.22 7.83
C ALA A 62 -13.11 1.95 8.49
N LYS A 63 -12.91 0.77 7.91
CA LYS A 63 -13.35 -0.51 8.51
C LYS A 63 -12.69 -0.73 9.88
N LEU A 64 -11.38 -0.51 9.97
CA LEU A 64 -10.60 -0.66 11.20
C LEU A 64 -11.02 0.35 12.27
N ALA A 65 -11.34 1.59 11.88
CA ALA A 65 -11.88 2.61 12.79
C ALA A 65 -13.24 2.19 13.37
N ASN A 66 -14.03 1.43 12.61
CA ASN A 66 -15.30 0.84 13.04
C ASN A 66 -15.16 -0.52 13.75
N GLY A 67 -13.93 -0.92 14.13
CA GLY A 67 -13.68 -2.14 14.91
C GLY A 67 -13.69 -3.44 14.08
N ALA A 68 -13.60 -3.36 12.76
CA ALA A 68 -13.49 -4.56 11.93
C ALA A 68 -12.21 -5.36 12.26
N ILE A 69 -12.33 -6.68 12.31
CA ILE A 69 -11.21 -7.60 12.49
C ILE A 69 -10.90 -8.26 11.14
N PRO A 70 -9.85 -7.83 10.43
CA PRO A 70 -9.48 -8.43 9.14
C PRO A 70 -9.02 -9.87 9.32
N SER A 71 -9.28 -10.70 8.30
CA SER A 71 -8.74 -12.05 8.20
C SER A 71 -7.32 -12.05 7.63
N PHE A 72 -6.61 -13.17 7.74
CA PHE A 72 -5.35 -13.38 7.02
C PHE A 72 -5.52 -13.32 5.49
N GLY A 73 -6.70 -13.71 4.98
CA GLY A 73 -7.03 -13.60 3.57
C GLY A 73 -7.14 -12.15 3.11
N ASP A 74 -7.68 -11.28 3.95
CA ASP A 74 -7.78 -9.84 3.67
C ASP A 74 -6.41 -9.18 3.62
N LEU A 75 -5.54 -9.48 4.61
CA LEU A 75 -4.14 -9.05 4.61
C LEU A 75 -3.43 -9.48 3.32
N SER A 76 -3.54 -10.76 2.97
CA SER A 76 -2.89 -11.33 1.78
C SER A 76 -3.38 -10.66 0.50
N ARG A 77 -4.69 -10.36 0.41
CA ARG A 77 -5.28 -9.68 -0.76
C ARG A 77 -4.78 -8.25 -0.87
N LEU A 78 -4.79 -7.48 0.22
CA LEU A 78 -4.30 -6.09 0.18
C LEU A 78 -2.80 -6.04 -0.17
N ALA A 79 -1.99 -6.92 0.44
CA ALA A 79 -0.56 -7.02 0.14
C ALA A 79 -0.31 -7.39 -1.34
N ALA A 80 -1.04 -8.37 -1.86
CA ALA A 80 -0.89 -8.80 -3.26
C ALA A 80 -1.33 -7.69 -4.25
N LYS A 81 -2.41 -6.97 -3.95
CA LYS A 81 -2.84 -5.82 -4.76
C LYS A 81 -1.78 -4.72 -4.76
N SER A 82 -1.31 -4.32 -3.58
CA SER A 82 -0.29 -3.29 -3.39
C SER A 82 0.99 -3.65 -4.15
N LYS A 83 1.47 -4.90 -4.04
CA LYS A 83 2.65 -5.39 -4.76
C LYS A 83 2.51 -5.33 -6.28
N LYS A 84 1.33 -5.71 -6.81
CA LYS A 84 1.07 -5.64 -8.26
C LYS A 84 1.09 -4.20 -8.77
N ILE A 85 0.54 -3.27 -8.00
CA ILE A 85 0.52 -1.84 -8.35
C ILE A 85 1.93 -1.26 -8.27
N ALA A 86 2.68 -1.55 -7.20
CA ALA A 86 4.10 -1.19 -7.12
C ALA A 86 4.89 -1.70 -8.33
N GLN A 87 4.66 -2.94 -8.76
CA GLN A 87 5.30 -3.50 -9.96
C GLN A 87 4.95 -2.76 -11.25
N ALA A 88 3.70 -2.30 -11.42
CA ALA A 88 3.32 -1.47 -12.56
C ALA A 88 4.00 -0.09 -12.52
N LEU A 89 4.08 0.52 -11.32
CA LEU A 89 4.77 1.80 -11.13
C LEU A 89 6.28 1.67 -11.42
N TYR A 90 6.93 0.59 -10.99
CA TYR A 90 8.32 0.27 -11.37
C TYR A 90 8.50 0.19 -12.89
N GLN A 91 7.56 -0.46 -13.59
CA GLN A 91 7.61 -0.60 -15.06
C GLN A 91 7.40 0.72 -15.79
N ASN A 92 6.67 1.65 -15.16
CA ASN A 92 6.42 2.99 -15.65
C ASN A 92 7.47 4.01 -15.17
N GLY A 93 8.51 3.58 -14.45
CA GLY A 93 9.59 4.47 -13.98
C GLY A 93 9.21 5.40 -12.82
N LEU A 94 8.10 5.13 -12.13
CA LEU A 94 7.56 5.97 -11.05
C LEU A 94 7.99 5.52 -9.66
N LEU A 95 8.69 4.40 -9.57
CA LEU A 95 9.26 3.87 -8.34
C LEU A 95 10.69 3.38 -8.60
N GLU A 96 11.58 3.55 -7.63
CA GLU A 96 12.94 3.00 -7.70
C GLU A 96 13.00 1.65 -7.02
N ARG A 97 13.44 0.62 -7.74
CA ARG A 97 13.65 -0.70 -7.11
C ARG A 97 14.77 -0.52 -6.10
N SER A 98 14.45 -0.56 -4.80
CA SER A 98 15.47 -0.54 -3.76
C SER A 98 16.56 -1.56 -4.11
N PRO A 99 17.83 -1.14 -4.22
CA PRO A 99 18.91 -2.04 -4.57
C PRO A 99 19.12 -3.00 -3.40
N ILE A 100 18.55 -4.20 -3.52
CA ILE A 100 18.83 -5.30 -2.61
C ILE A 100 20.28 -5.72 -2.89
N SER A 101 21.20 -5.37 -1.99
CA SER A 101 22.53 -5.97 -1.89
C SER A 101 22.48 -7.17 -0.95
#